data_AF-A0A2G5T7B6-F1
#
_entry.id   AF-A0A2G5T7B6-F1
#
_cell.length_a   1.000
_cell.length_b   1.000
_cell.length_c   1.000
_cell.angle_alpha   90.00
_cell.angle_beta   90.00
_cell.angle_gamma   90.00
#
_symmetry.space_group_name_H-M   'P 1'
#
loop_
_entity.id
_entity.type
_entity.pdbx_description
1 polymer ?
#
loop_
_entity_poly.entity_id
_entity_poly.type
_entity_poly.pdbx_seq_one_letter_code
_entity_poly.pdbx_strand_id
1 'polypeptide(L)'
;MNFFSFILPITLFCITVYADDCSNNPKIVQCLKTYNNIRQNAATVLERKKDGPAYKGCLEFPKCVDALKCKADDDVIIGIDKMDAFCDVVIYRETKEFADCDAKLDPKKSVCVQEWKPFPDKVDDPVKMAQIQEEACKNYFGKDNCMEKEIIGLCGAEMWTNFKRYFLHMKKLSKMCKD
;
A
#
# COMPACT_ATOMS: atom_id res chain seq x y z
N MET A 1 -38.60 49.69 -9.67
CA MET A 1 -39.37 49.83 -8.42
C MET A 1 -40.45 48.77 -8.45
N ASN A 2 -40.33 47.73 -7.63
CA ASN A 2 -41.45 47.00 -7.05
C ASN A 2 -40.95 46.17 -5.88
N PHE A 3 -41.43 46.58 -4.72
CA PHE A 3 -41.20 46.06 -3.38
C PHE A 3 -42.21 44.93 -3.17
N PHE A 4 -41.75 43.69 -3.00
CA PHE A 4 -42.54 42.68 -2.31
C PHE A 4 -41.66 41.95 -1.31
N SER A 5 -41.86 42.33 -0.07
CA SER A 5 -41.43 41.64 1.13
C SER A 5 -42.43 40.52 1.40
N PHE A 6 -41.98 39.27 1.50
CA PHE A 6 -42.70 38.20 2.18
C PHE A 6 -41.70 37.25 2.85
N ILE A 7 -41.46 37.52 4.13
CA ILE A 7 -41.40 36.58 5.26
C ILE A 7 -40.78 35.19 5.00
N LEU A 8 -39.60 34.98 5.60
CA LEU A 8 -38.96 33.69 5.87
C LEU A 8 -39.79 32.85 6.87
N PRO A 9 -40.00 31.54 6.62
CA PRO A 9 -40.11 30.58 7.69
C PRO A 9 -38.83 29.74 7.79
N ILE A 10 -38.31 29.72 9.01
CA ILE A 10 -37.26 28.86 9.53
C ILE A 10 -37.67 27.38 9.37
N THR A 11 -36.66 26.51 9.20
CA THR A 11 -36.67 25.02 9.26
C THR A 11 -37.18 24.22 8.05
N LEU A 12 -36.25 23.66 7.28
CA LEU A 12 -35.80 22.27 7.45
C LEU A 12 -34.55 22.08 6.59
N PHE A 13 -33.37 22.41 7.15
CA PHE A 13 -32.16 21.75 6.69
C PHE A 13 -32.33 20.28 7.07
N CYS A 14 -32.88 19.46 6.16
CA CYS A 14 -32.58 18.04 6.17
C CYS A 14 -31.10 17.90 5.80
N ILE A 15 -30.21 18.30 6.71
CA ILE A 15 -28.97 17.55 6.86
C ILE A 15 -29.49 16.22 7.37
N THR A 16 -29.71 15.28 6.46
CA THR A 16 -29.62 13.88 6.84
C THR A 16 -28.18 13.73 7.33
N VAL A 17 -27.98 13.96 8.63
CA VAL A 17 -26.85 13.40 9.35
C VAL A 17 -27.09 11.92 9.17
N TYR A 18 -26.41 11.32 8.19
CA TYR A 18 -26.37 9.88 8.08
C TYR A 18 -25.92 9.40 9.46
N ALA A 19 -26.78 8.64 10.13
CA ALA A 19 -26.42 8.01 11.38
C ALA A 19 -25.16 7.17 11.10
N ASP A 20 -24.05 7.48 11.76
CA ASP A 20 -22.78 6.74 11.66
C ASP A 20 -22.95 5.34 12.24
N ASP A 21 -23.54 4.44 11.45
CA ASP A 21 -23.83 3.06 11.84
C ASP A 21 -22.63 2.13 11.59
N CYS A 22 -21.51 2.49 12.20
CA CYS A 22 -20.29 1.67 12.17
C CYS A 22 -20.30 0.52 13.18
N SER A 23 -21.42 0.26 13.86
CA SER A 23 -21.52 -0.74 14.92
C SER A 23 -22.26 -2.00 14.46
N ASN A 24 -21.60 -3.14 14.68
CA ASN A 24 -22.07 -4.50 14.44
C ASN A 24 -22.41 -4.84 12.99
N ASN A 25 -21.50 -4.49 12.08
CA ASN A 25 -21.54 -5.00 10.73
C ASN A 25 -20.73 -6.32 10.63
N PRO A 26 -21.35 -7.47 10.30
CA PRO A 26 -20.63 -8.71 9.97
C PRO A 26 -19.49 -8.49 8.95
N LYS A 27 -19.59 -7.43 8.14
CA LYS A 27 -18.54 -6.95 7.24
C LYS A 27 -17.23 -6.63 7.97
N ILE A 28 -17.22 -6.02 9.15
CA ILE A 28 -15.98 -5.69 9.88
C ILE A 28 -15.24 -6.97 10.30
N VAL A 29 -15.97 -7.94 10.85
CA VAL A 29 -15.39 -9.25 11.22
C VAL A 29 -14.79 -9.94 9.99
N GLN A 30 -15.50 -9.92 8.86
CA GLN A 30 -14.98 -10.47 7.61
C GLN A 30 -13.75 -9.71 7.11
N CYS A 31 -13.74 -8.38 7.21
CA CYS A 31 -12.62 -7.55 6.80
C CYS A 31 -11.38 -7.75 7.67
N LEU A 32 -11.55 -7.95 8.98
CA LEU A 32 -10.45 -8.33 9.88
C LEU A 32 -9.88 -9.71 9.53
N LYS A 33 -10.73 -10.67 9.12
CA LYS A 33 -10.25 -11.96 8.60
C LYS A 33 -9.43 -11.78 7.32
N THR A 34 -9.89 -10.96 6.38
CA THR A 34 -9.14 -10.63 5.16
C THR A 34 -7.79 -10.00 5.50
N TYR A 35 -7.76 -8.99 6.36
CA TYR A 35 -6.52 -8.33 6.83
C TYR A 35 -5.53 -9.35 7.43
N ASN A 36 -6.01 -10.18 8.35
CA ASN A 36 -5.16 -11.17 9.02
C ASN A 36 -4.68 -12.27 8.06
N ASN A 37 -5.51 -12.67 7.09
CA ASN A 37 -5.11 -13.63 6.07
C ASN A 37 -3.96 -13.08 5.22
N ILE A 38 -4.05 -11.82 4.76
CA ILE A 38 -2.97 -11.18 4.01
C ILE A 38 -1.70 -11.13 4.86
N ARG A 39 -1.81 -10.68 6.12
CA ARG A 39 -0.67 -10.58 7.04
C ARG A 39 0.01 -11.93 7.27
N GLN A 40 -0.74 -13.00 7.51
CA GLN A 40 -0.20 -14.34 7.74
C GLN A 40 0.46 -14.93 6.49
N ASN A 41 0.00 -14.53 5.31
CA ASN A 41 0.49 -15.04 4.03
C ASN A 41 1.39 -14.05 3.28
N ALA A 42 1.80 -12.93 3.91
CA ALA A 42 2.52 -11.85 3.23
C ALA A 42 3.81 -12.33 2.53
N ALA A 43 4.52 -13.30 3.13
CA ALA A 43 5.72 -13.89 2.53
C ALA A 43 5.44 -14.62 1.20
N THR A 44 4.24 -15.17 1.02
CA THR A 44 3.86 -15.91 -0.21
C THR A 44 3.78 -14.99 -1.45
N VAL A 45 3.69 -13.68 -1.26
CA VAL A 45 3.71 -12.69 -2.37
C VAL A 45 5.02 -12.76 -3.17
N LEU A 46 6.11 -13.20 -2.53
CA LEU A 46 7.38 -13.38 -3.22
C LEU A 46 7.31 -14.47 -4.30
N GLU A 47 6.43 -15.47 -4.12
CA GLU A 47 6.23 -16.57 -5.06
C GLU A 47 5.44 -16.17 -6.31
N ARG A 48 4.81 -14.98 -6.32
CA ARG A 48 3.99 -14.46 -7.43
C ARG A 48 2.93 -15.43 -7.95
N LYS A 49 2.17 -16.00 -7.02
CA LYS A 49 1.03 -16.87 -7.33
C LYS A 49 -0.24 -16.03 -7.36
N LYS A 50 -0.78 -15.79 -8.57
CA LYS A 50 -2.06 -15.07 -8.80
C LYS A 50 -3.27 -15.75 -8.16
N ASP A 51 -3.15 -17.00 -7.75
CA ASP A 51 -4.17 -17.75 -7.04
C ASP A 51 -3.87 -17.90 -5.54
N GLY A 52 -2.75 -17.34 -5.07
CA GLY A 52 -2.30 -17.41 -3.69
C GLY A 52 -3.20 -16.62 -2.72
N PRO A 53 -3.22 -17.02 -1.44
CA PRO A 53 -4.09 -16.42 -0.43
C PRO A 53 -3.82 -14.92 -0.22
N ALA A 54 -2.56 -14.49 -0.21
CA ALA A 54 -2.23 -13.07 -0.05
C ALA A 54 -2.70 -12.21 -1.23
N TYR A 55 -2.51 -12.68 -2.47
CA TYR A 55 -2.98 -11.96 -3.65
C TYR A 55 -4.51 -11.86 -3.68
N LYS A 56 -5.23 -12.96 -3.46
CA LYS A 56 -6.70 -12.97 -3.38
C LYS A 56 -7.21 -12.07 -2.25
N GLY A 57 -6.56 -12.11 -1.09
CA GLY A 57 -6.87 -11.21 0.02
C GLY A 57 -6.71 -9.76 -0.39
N CYS A 58 -5.63 -9.43 -1.10
CA CYS A 58 -5.37 -8.07 -1.57
C CYS A 58 -6.35 -7.56 -2.62
N LEU A 59 -6.90 -8.43 -3.48
CA LEU A 59 -7.99 -8.03 -4.39
C LEU A 59 -9.28 -7.65 -3.64
N GLU A 60 -9.52 -8.24 -2.48
CA GLU A 60 -10.73 -8.00 -1.68
C GLU A 60 -10.55 -6.87 -0.66
N PHE A 61 -9.32 -6.59 -0.22
CA PHE A 61 -9.02 -5.64 0.85
C PHE A 61 -9.51 -4.19 0.60
N PRO A 62 -9.45 -3.62 -0.63
CA PRO A 62 -9.95 -2.27 -0.87
C PRO A 62 -11.43 -2.08 -0.48
N LYS A 63 -12.25 -3.13 -0.60
CA LYS A 63 -13.68 -3.13 -0.20
C LYS A 63 -13.88 -3.04 1.32
N CYS A 64 -12.80 -3.23 2.09
CA CYS A 64 -12.77 -3.24 3.55
C CYS A 64 -12.20 -1.97 4.15
N VAL A 65 -11.50 -1.14 3.39
CA VAL A 65 -10.78 0.04 3.92
C VAL A 65 -11.70 0.97 4.70
N ASP A 66 -12.81 1.41 4.11
CA ASP A 66 -13.75 2.34 4.78
C ASP A 66 -14.39 1.72 6.02
N ALA A 67 -14.75 0.43 5.93
CA ALA A 67 -15.37 -0.29 7.03
C ALA A 67 -14.40 -0.47 8.21
N LEU A 68 -13.12 -0.72 7.95
CA LEU A 68 -12.09 -0.89 8.97
C LEU A 68 -11.65 0.44 9.58
N LYS A 69 -11.65 1.52 8.80
CA LYS A 69 -11.26 2.86 9.29
C LYS A 69 -12.36 3.53 10.10
N CYS A 70 -13.61 3.08 10.01
CA CYS A 70 -14.67 3.78 10.71
C CYS A 70 -14.48 3.76 12.23
N LYS A 71 -14.38 4.96 12.83
CA LYS A 71 -14.12 5.18 14.26
C LYS A 71 -12.84 4.50 14.77
N ALA A 72 -11.94 4.10 13.87
CA ALA A 72 -10.62 3.64 14.22
C ALA A 72 -9.76 4.81 14.70
N ASP A 73 -8.86 4.55 15.65
CA ASP A 73 -7.83 5.51 16.01
C ASP A 73 -6.79 5.67 14.89
N ASP A 74 -6.00 6.74 14.97
CA ASP A 74 -5.01 7.10 13.94
C ASP A 74 -3.99 5.98 13.67
N ASP A 75 -3.56 5.24 14.70
CA ASP A 75 -2.58 4.16 14.56
C ASP A 75 -3.17 2.97 13.80
N VAL A 76 -4.44 2.64 14.06
CA VAL A 76 -5.19 1.62 13.31
C VAL A 76 -5.42 2.06 11.87
N ILE A 77 -5.78 3.33 11.64
CA ILE A 77 -5.93 3.89 10.29
C ILE A 77 -4.62 3.76 9.50
N ILE A 78 -3.48 4.12 10.10
CA ILE A 78 -2.16 3.96 9.50
C ILE A 78 -1.88 2.50 9.17
N GLY A 79 -2.24 1.56 10.04
CA GLY A 79 -2.11 0.12 9.79
C GLY A 79 -2.92 -0.35 8.58
N ILE A 80 -4.14 0.15 8.43
CA ILE A 80 -5.02 -0.13 7.29
C ILE A 80 -4.44 0.45 6.01
N ASP A 81 -3.97 1.69 6.02
CA ASP A 81 -3.34 2.34 4.87
C ASP A 81 -2.08 1.61 4.40
N LYS A 82 -1.24 1.17 5.34
CA LYS A 82 -0.06 0.35 5.03
C LYS A 82 -0.45 -0.95 4.33
N MET A 83 -1.52 -1.60 4.78
CA MET A 83 -2.00 -2.84 4.18
C MET A 83 -2.56 -2.59 2.77
N ASP A 84 -3.28 -1.49 2.58
CA ASP A 84 -3.83 -1.11 1.27
C ASP A 84 -2.71 -0.84 0.26
N ALA A 85 -1.71 -0.05 0.64
CA ALA A 85 -0.54 0.23 -0.20
C ALA A 85 0.34 -1.02 -0.44
N PHE A 86 0.41 -1.94 0.52
CA PHE A 86 1.02 -3.26 0.29
C PHE A 86 0.25 -4.01 -0.78
N CYS A 87 -1.08 -4.04 -0.70
CA CYS A 87 -1.93 -4.71 -1.68
C CYS A 87 -1.84 -4.10 -3.08
N ASP A 88 -1.70 -2.78 -3.20
CA ASP A 88 -1.41 -2.14 -4.47
C ASP A 88 -0.13 -2.70 -5.12
N VAL A 89 0.94 -2.87 -4.33
CA VAL A 89 2.21 -3.44 -4.81
C VAL A 89 2.04 -4.91 -5.20
N VAL A 90 1.31 -5.69 -4.39
CA VAL A 90 0.99 -7.09 -4.69
C VAL A 90 0.26 -7.20 -6.03
N ILE A 91 -0.78 -6.39 -6.23
CA ILE A 91 -1.59 -6.41 -7.45
C ILE A 91 -0.77 -5.93 -8.65
N TYR A 92 -0.03 -4.83 -8.50
CA TYR A 92 0.82 -4.28 -9.55
C TYR A 92 1.84 -5.30 -10.07
N ARG A 93 2.48 -6.04 -9.17
CA ARG A 93 3.48 -7.07 -9.56
C ARG A 93 2.88 -8.23 -10.36
N GLU A 94 1.57 -8.40 -10.33
CA GLU A 94 0.85 -9.41 -11.11
C GLU A 94 0.30 -8.89 -12.43
N THR A 95 0.45 -7.59 -12.73
CA THR A 95 0.11 -7.03 -14.04
C THR A 95 0.97 -7.67 -15.14
N LYS A 96 0.42 -7.73 -16.37
CA LYS A 96 1.15 -8.31 -17.49
C LYS A 96 2.43 -7.52 -17.77
N GLU A 97 2.33 -6.20 -17.70
CA GLU A 97 3.40 -5.26 -17.97
C GLU A 97 4.58 -5.48 -17.01
N PHE A 98 4.29 -5.62 -15.70
CA PHE A 98 5.34 -5.92 -14.73
C PHE A 98 5.91 -7.33 -14.93
N ALA A 99 5.07 -8.34 -15.17
CA ALA A 99 5.52 -9.71 -15.39
C ALA A 99 6.45 -9.82 -16.62
N ASP A 100 6.12 -9.13 -17.72
CA ASP A 100 6.97 -9.06 -18.91
C ASP A 100 8.32 -8.38 -18.62
N CYS A 101 8.32 -7.34 -17.78
CA CYS A 101 9.54 -6.66 -17.37
C CYS A 101 10.40 -7.56 -16.47
N ASP A 102 9.78 -8.21 -15.50
CA ASP A 102 10.48 -9.07 -14.55
C ASP A 102 11.11 -10.29 -15.23
N ALA A 103 10.45 -10.86 -16.23
CA ALA A 103 11.03 -11.91 -17.07
C ALA A 103 12.33 -11.48 -17.79
N LYS A 104 12.59 -10.17 -17.92
CA LYS A 104 13.86 -9.63 -18.42
C LYS A 104 14.87 -9.33 -17.30
N LEU A 105 14.40 -9.00 -16.10
CA LEU A 105 15.22 -8.67 -14.93
C LEU A 105 15.75 -9.93 -14.23
N ASP A 106 14.88 -10.89 -13.91
CA ASP A 106 15.21 -12.08 -13.11
C ASP A 106 16.37 -12.92 -13.69
N PRO A 107 16.44 -13.19 -15.02
CA PRO A 107 17.54 -13.95 -15.60
C PRO A 107 18.90 -13.27 -15.51
N LYS A 108 18.94 -11.93 -15.37
CA LYS A 108 20.21 -11.21 -15.28
C LYS A 108 20.99 -11.56 -14.02
N LYS A 109 20.29 -11.98 -12.95
CA LYS A 109 20.91 -12.28 -11.66
C LYS A 109 21.90 -11.19 -11.25
N SER A 110 21.56 -9.93 -11.55
CA SER A 110 22.41 -8.80 -11.24
C SER A 110 22.55 -8.70 -9.73
N VAL A 111 23.70 -8.19 -9.27
CA VAL A 111 23.91 -7.88 -7.85
C VAL A 111 22.78 -6.98 -7.35
N CYS A 112 22.32 -6.04 -8.18
CA CYS A 112 21.21 -5.15 -7.86
C CYS A 112 19.93 -5.93 -7.50
N VAL A 113 19.45 -6.80 -8.40
CA VAL A 113 18.20 -7.55 -8.18
C VAL A 113 18.32 -8.51 -7.00
N GLN A 114 19.49 -9.13 -6.80
CA GLN A 114 19.72 -10.09 -5.72
C GLN A 114 19.83 -9.43 -4.34
N GLU A 115 20.46 -8.26 -4.26
CA GLU A 115 20.68 -7.55 -3.00
C GLU A 115 19.58 -6.54 -2.68
N TRP A 116 18.66 -6.28 -3.62
CA TRP A 116 17.60 -5.30 -3.41
C TRP A 116 16.61 -5.77 -2.32
N LYS A 117 16.82 -5.24 -1.13
CA LYS A 117 16.01 -5.44 0.06
C LYS A 117 15.46 -4.08 0.55
N PRO A 118 14.37 -3.58 -0.05
CA PRO A 118 13.79 -2.29 0.32
C PRO A 118 13.23 -2.28 1.76
N PHE A 119 13.01 -3.47 2.34
CA PHE A 119 12.56 -3.68 3.71
C PHE A 119 13.50 -4.67 4.40
N PRO A 120 14.43 -4.19 5.25
CA PRO A 120 15.40 -5.05 5.91
C PRO A 120 14.75 -5.91 7.01
N ASP A 121 15.36 -7.06 7.27
CA ASP A 121 14.97 -7.94 8.38
C ASP A 121 15.13 -7.24 9.73
N LYS A 122 14.23 -7.53 10.66
CA LYS A 122 14.31 -6.99 12.02
C LYS A 122 15.50 -7.60 12.76
N VAL A 123 16.21 -6.76 13.51
CA VAL A 123 17.25 -7.18 14.45
C VAL A 123 16.91 -6.65 15.85
N ASP A 124 17.27 -7.41 16.88
CA ASP A 124 16.90 -7.08 18.26
C ASP A 124 17.62 -5.85 18.82
N ASP A 125 18.83 -5.57 18.33
CA ASP A 125 19.60 -4.39 18.72
C ASP A 125 18.97 -3.12 18.08
N PRO A 126 18.41 -2.20 18.88
CA PRO A 126 17.71 -1.03 18.36
C PRO A 126 18.63 -0.03 17.66
N VAL A 127 19.90 0.08 18.08
CA VAL A 127 20.88 0.97 17.45
C VAL A 127 21.27 0.41 16.09
N LYS A 128 21.54 -0.90 16.02
CA LYS A 128 21.83 -1.59 14.77
C LYS A 128 20.63 -1.55 13.82
N MET A 129 19.41 -1.76 14.33
CA MET A 129 18.18 -1.67 13.53
C MET A 129 18.01 -0.27 12.93
N ALA A 130 18.26 0.78 13.72
CA ALA A 130 18.17 2.16 13.23
C ALA A 130 19.19 2.44 12.11
N GLN A 131 20.43 1.94 12.22
CA GLN A 131 21.45 2.07 11.18
C GLN A 131 21.08 1.34 9.89
N ILE A 132 20.64 0.09 10.00
CA ILE A 132 20.19 -0.73 8.87
C ILE A 132 19.01 -0.05 8.16
N GLN A 133 18.06 0.47 8.93
CA GLN A 133 16.90 1.18 8.41
C GLN A 133 17.31 2.47 7.69
N GLU A 134 18.21 3.27 8.26
CA GLU A 134 18.74 4.48 7.61
C GLU A 134 19.43 4.16 6.27
N GLU A 135 20.25 3.10 6.24
CA GLU A 135 20.93 2.67 5.01
C GLU A 135 19.95 2.17 3.96
N ALA A 136 18.97 1.33 4.34
CA ALA A 136 17.92 0.86 3.45
C ALA A 136 17.09 2.03 2.89
N CYS A 137 16.86 3.08 3.69
CA CYS A 137 16.14 4.26 3.25
C CYS A 137 16.90 5.09 2.21
N LYS A 138 18.22 5.23 2.37
CA LYS A 138 19.12 5.90 1.40
C LYS A 138 19.21 5.09 0.11
N ASN A 139 19.30 3.77 0.22
CA ASN A 139 19.45 2.84 -0.90
C ASN A 139 18.13 2.12 -1.24
N TYR A 140 16.99 2.80 -1.11
CA TYR A 140 15.66 2.17 -1.20
C TYR A 140 15.42 1.45 -2.53
N PHE A 141 15.99 1.98 -3.63
CA PHE A 141 15.96 1.38 -4.96
C PHE A 141 17.30 0.74 -5.34
N GLY A 142 18.03 0.24 -4.33
CA GLY A 142 19.37 -0.31 -4.46
C GLY A 142 20.45 0.76 -4.45
N LYS A 143 21.69 0.31 -4.21
CA LYS A 143 22.88 1.17 -4.22
C LYS A 143 23.01 1.88 -5.58
N ASP A 144 23.36 3.16 -5.55
CA ASP A 144 23.52 4.01 -6.74
C ASP A 144 22.29 4.04 -7.67
N ASN A 145 21.09 3.82 -7.11
CA ASN A 145 19.81 3.67 -7.83
C ASN A 145 19.87 2.61 -8.93
N CYS A 146 20.51 1.47 -8.67
CA CYS A 146 20.68 0.43 -9.66
C CYS A 146 19.34 -0.10 -10.22
N MET A 147 18.26 -0.18 -9.42
CA MET A 147 16.95 -0.64 -9.90
C MET A 147 16.36 0.31 -10.94
N GLU A 148 16.56 1.63 -10.77
CA GLU A 148 16.16 2.63 -11.76
C GLU A 148 16.84 2.38 -13.10
N LYS A 149 18.16 2.23 -13.07
CA LYS A 149 18.97 2.02 -14.28
C LYS A 149 18.59 0.71 -14.99
N GLU A 150 18.41 -0.37 -14.23
CA GLU A 150 18.09 -1.68 -14.79
C GLU A 150 16.66 -1.72 -15.36
N ILE A 151 15.66 -1.19 -14.64
CA ILE A 151 14.28 -1.15 -15.12
C ILE A 151 14.17 -0.24 -16.35
N ILE A 152 14.76 0.96 -16.33
CA ILE A 152 14.74 1.85 -17.49
C ILE A 152 15.40 1.17 -18.70
N GLY A 153 16.57 0.55 -18.50
CA GLY A 153 17.33 -0.07 -19.58
C GLY A 153 16.65 -1.28 -20.23
N LEU A 154 15.82 -2.03 -19.50
CA LEU A 154 15.20 -3.27 -19.98
C LEU A 154 13.71 -3.15 -20.30
N CYS A 155 13.03 -2.23 -19.60
CA CYS A 155 11.59 -2.11 -19.60
C CYS A 155 11.09 -0.69 -19.91
N GLY A 156 11.98 0.30 -19.92
CA GLY A 156 11.67 1.69 -20.27
C GLY A 156 11.28 2.57 -19.07
N ALA A 157 11.27 3.88 -19.33
CA ALA A 157 11.04 4.91 -18.31
C ALA A 157 9.62 4.88 -17.71
N GLU A 158 8.62 4.48 -18.48
CA GLU A 158 7.25 4.35 -18.00
C GLU A 158 7.12 3.25 -16.94
N MET A 159 7.73 2.09 -17.20
CA MET A 159 7.77 0.98 -16.25
C MET A 159 8.42 1.42 -14.92
N TRP A 160 9.53 2.13 -15.00
CA TRP A 160 10.19 2.70 -13.82
C TRP A 160 9.28 3.69 -13.09
N THR A 161 8.59 4.56 -13.80
CA THR A 161 7.69 5.56 -13.21
C THR A 161 6.58 4.90 -12.40
N ASN A 162 5.96 3.83 -12.94
CA ASN A 162 4.91 3.09 -12.25
C ASN A 162 5.48 2.30 -11.06
N PHE A 163 6.59 1.59 -11.23
CA PHE A 163 7.27 0.88 -10.16
C PHE A 163 7.62 1.83 -9.00
N LYS A 164 8.29 2.94 -9.29
CA LYS A 164 8.68 3.95 -8.31
C LYS A 164 7.46 4.49 -7.56
N ARG A 165 6.33 4.73 -8.24
CA ARG A 165 5.10 5.24 -7.62
C ARG A 165 4.56 4.30 -6.54
N TYR A 166 4.34 3.03 -6.88
CA TYR A 166 3.79 2.05 -5.94
C TYR A 166 4.70 1.82 -4.73
N PHE A 167 6.01 1.69 -4.97
CA PHE A 167 6.96 1.44 -3.88
C PHE A 167 7.19 2.69 -3.01
N LEU A 168 7.20 3.91 -3.58
CA LEU A 168 7.27 5.13 -2.77
C LEU A 168 5.99 5.36 -1.94
N HIS A 169 4.82 5.01 -2.46
CA HIS A 169 3.57 5.08 -1.69
C HIS A 169 3.66 4.19 -0.44
N MET A 170 4.09 2.94 -0.62
CA MET A 170 4.31 2.00 0.48
C MET A 170 5.41 2.48 1.45
N LYS A 171 6.53 3.05 0.95
CA LYS A 171 7.60 3.64 1.77
C LYS A 171 7.08 4.77 2.68
N LYS A 172 6.29 5.70 2.13
CA LYS A 172 5.75 6.84 2.87
C LYS A 172 4.89 6.38 4.04
N LEU A 173 4.01 5.42 3.80
CA LEU A 173 3.07 4.94 4.81
C LEU A 173 3.75 4.09 5.89
N SER A 174 4.78 3.31 5.53
CA SER A 174 5.50 2.46 6.48
C SER A 174 6.14 3.26 7.63
N LYS A 175 6.35 4.58 7.45
CA LYS A 175 7.15 5.47 8.32
C LYS A 175 8.54 4.88 8.61
N MET A 176 9.02 4.01 7.72
CA MET A 176 10.32 3.37 7.88
C MET A 176 11.46 4.32 7.56
N CYS A 177 11.20 5.34 6.75
CA CYS A 177 12.18 6.36 6.44
C CYS A 177 11.74 7.67 7.04
N LYS A 178 12.70 8.43 7.58
CA LYS A 178 12.47 9.84 7.86
C LYS A 178 12.32 10.54 6.50
N ASP A 179 11.26 11.33 6.36
CA ASP A 179 11.01 12.16 5.19
C ASP A 179 12.03 13.31 5.08
#